data_AF-A0A4V5U7V6-F1
#
_entry.id   AF-A0A4V5U7V6-F1
#
_cell.length_a   1.000
_cell.length_b   1.000
_cell.length_c   1.000
_cell.angle_alpha   90.00
_cell.angle_beta   90.00
_cell.angle_gamma   90.00
#
_symmetry.space_group_name_H-M   'P 1'
#
loop_
_entity.id
_entity.type
_entity.pdbx_description
1 polymer ?
#
loop_
_entity_poly.entity_id
_entity_poly.type
_entity_poly.pdbx_seq_one_letter_code
_entity_poly.pdbx_strand_id
1 'polypeptide(L)'
;MNIFDDYDQKLDQLHKAHEAIIEHFHELPDASYQAFSVEAEIRNFSLRKERLSIIPSKTSCHLCDQFLAYEEVPTKLGKKKSFNICSKCIDTISLVRGTTEFEMVHELQKNTLNQDITGALHPLIKDHLIRQSEKCWLIHDVVYDLYYKKGRTREALDQSWIEDIEKRLALLKQQLVIMADLNYKLPDSYMQDYSHKAQIKDLEGKLERIDGGLLPYRCSHCGSWIKEAGRPTFYGTYTICMPCKKVLRGVMTIPEAEKKYDLRSGTIRRDITRGKLTCYEDAKLLRRSGSIWILHEIVVQDKYKELPEHTSTTSGYAEIPNDLLERSRSVFNRLK
;
A
#
# COMPACT_ATOMS: atom_id res chain seq x y z
N MET A 1 7.93 9.39 33.05
CA MET A 1 7.19 8.64 32.02
C MET A 1 8.11 8.44 30.84
N ASN A 2 8.29 7.19 30.41
CA ASN A 2 9.08 6.91 29.21
C ASN A 2 8.29 7.40 27.99
N ILE A 3 8.95 7.98 26.99
CA ILE A 3 8.30 8.42 25.75
C ILE A 3 7.51 7.25 25.13
N PHE A 4 8.02 6.02 25.22
CA PHE A 4 7.33 4.83 24.73
C PHE A 4 6.01 4.50 25.47
N ASP A 5 5.91 4.80 26.77
CA ASP A 5 4.68 4.56 27.55
C ASP A 5 3.55 5.49 27.11
N ASP A 6 3.88 6.73 26.75
CA ASP A 6 2.95 7.73 26.23
C ASP A 6 2.45 7.35 24.82
N TYR A 7 3.33 6.80 23.98
CA TYR A 7 2.94 6.23 22.68
C TYR A 7 1.98 5.04 22.84
N ASP A 8 2.25 4.13 23.78
CA ASP A 8 1.39 2.96 24.02
C ASP A 8 0.01 3.34 24.55
N GLN A 9 -0.04 4.28 25.49
CA GLN A 9 -1.30 4.79 26.00
C GLN A 9 -2.12 5.50 24.91
N LYS A 10 -1.46 6.25 24.02
CA LYS A 10 -2.15 6.91 22.90
C LYS A 10 -2.65 5.91 21.85
N LEU A 11 -1.88 4.86 21.57
CA LEU A 11 -2.30 3.79 20.66
C LEU A 11 -3.52 3.04 21.19
N ASP A 12 -3.53 2.70 22.48
CA ASP A 12 -4.67 2.03 23.12
C ASP A 12 -5.95 2.88 23.05
N GLN A 13 -5.84 4.20 23.27
CA GLN A 13 -6.97 5.14 23.09
C GLN A 13 -7.48 5.17 21.65
N LEU A 14 -6.58 5.20 20.67
CA LEU A 14 -6.97 5.23 19.26
C LEU A 14 -7.60 3.91 18.81
N HIS A 15 -7.10 2.76 19.29
CA HIS A 15 -7.71 1.45 19.03
C HIS A 15 -9.14 1.37 19.58
N LYS A 16 -9.36 1.82 20.82
CA LYS A 16 -10.72 1.89 21.42
C LYS A 16 -11.64 2.82 20.64
N ALA A 17 -11.15 3.97 20.20
CA ALA A 17 -11.91 4.88 19.35
C ALA A 17 -12.27 4.25 18.00
N HIS A 18 -11.34 3.49 17.41
CA HIS A 18 -11.59 2.78 16.16
C HIS A 18 -12.66 1.69 16.32
N GLU A 19 -12.60 0.90 17.39
CA GLU A 19 -13.61 -0.13 17.69
C GLU A 19 -15.00 0.49 17.86
N ALA A 20 -15.11 1.61 18.59
CA ALA A 20 -16.39 2.32 18.75
C ALA A 20 -16.95 2.87 17.42
N ILE A 21 -16.08 3.34 16.52
CA ILE A 21 -16.51 3.79 15.18
C ILE A 21 -17.02 2.63 14.34
N ILE A 22 -16.40 1.44 14.43
CA ILE A 22 -16.88 0.24 13.73
C ILE A 22 -18.22 -0.22 14.30
N GLU A 23 -18.38 -0.22 15.63
CA GLU A 23 -19.61 -0.67 16.29
C GLU A 23 -20.82 0.21 15.92
N HIS A 24 -20.59 1.50 15.76
CA HIS A 24 -21.63 2.48 15.41
C HIS A 24 -21.52 2.99 13.97
N PHE A 25 -20.91 2.20 13.08
CA PHE A 25 -20.55 2.62 11.73
C PHE A 25 -21.76 3.12 10.92
N HIS A 26 -22.92 2.50 11.11
CA HIS A 26 -24.15 2.85 10.39
C HIS A 26 -24.88 4.08 10.97
N GLU A 27 -24.53 4.50 12.18
CA GLU A 27 -25.18 5.59 12.91
C GLU A 27 -24.38 6.90 12.84
N LEU A 28 -23.06 6.80 12.58
CA LEU A 28 -22.16 7.93 12.56
C LEU A 28 -22.11 8.62 11.17
N PRO A 29 -22.19 9.96 11.11
CA PRO A 29 -21.97 10.67 9.86
C PRO A 29 -20.50 10.54 9.43
N ASP A 30 -20.27 10.20 8.17
CA ASP A 30 -18.93 10.03 7.59
C ASP A 30 -18.09 8.94 8.29
N ALA A 31 -18.73 7.90 8.83
CA ALA A 31 -18.07 6.81 9.54
C ALA A 31 -16.88 6.21 8.78
N SER A 32 -16.99 6.06 7.46
CA SER A 32 -15.88 5.61 6.59
C SER A 32 -14.64 6.51 6.70
N TYR A 33 -14.82 7.84 6.70
CA TYR A 33 -13.73 8.80 6.85
C TYR A 33 -13.20 8.83 8.28
N GLN A 34 -14.08 8.75 9.28
CA GLN A 34 -13.67 8.75 10.69
C GLN A 34 -12.84 7.49 11.01
N ALA A 35 -13.30 6.31 10.59
CA ALA A 35 -12.56 5.06 10.72
C ALA A 35 -11.19 5.17 10.04
N PHE A 36 -11.17 5.64 8.79
CA PHE A 36 -9.92 5.88 8.06
C PHE A 36 -8.97 6.84 8.80
N SER A 37 -9.49 7.96 9.31
CA SER A 37 -8.69 8.97 10.03
C SER A 37 -8.07 8.39 11.30
N VAL A 38 -8.85 7.65 12.09
CA VAL A 38 -8.35 7.01 13.31
C VAL A 38 -7.35 5.91 12.98
N GLU A 39 -7.60 5.06 11.98
CA GLU A 39 -6.61 4.07 11.53
C GLU A 39 -5.33 4.72 10.99
N ALA A 40 -5.44 5.86 10.31
CA ALA A 40 -4.28 6.62 9.85
C ALA A 40 -3.48 7.17 11.03
N GLU A 41 -4.14 7.63 12.10
CA GLU A 41 -3.50 8.05 13.34
C GLU A 41 -2.84 6.87 14.08
N ILE A 42 -3.52 5.74 14.25
CA ILE A 42 -2.96 4.51 14.82
C ILE A 42 -1.68 4.14 14.07
N ARG A 43 -1.76 4.05 12.74
CA ARG A 43 -0.60 3.75 11.89
C ARG A 43 0.52 4.78 12.10
N ASN A 44 0.21 6.08 12.14
CA ASN A 44 1.21 7.12 12.36
C ASN A 44 1.90 7.00 13.72
N PHE A 45 1.16 6.74 14.79
CA PHE A 45 1.72 6.58 16.14
C PHE A 45 2.55 5.29 16.26
N SER A 46 2.05 4.16 15.76
CA SER A 46 2.78 2.88 15.75
C SER A 46 4.10 3.00 14.98
N LEU A 47 4.08 3.67 13.83
CA LEU A 47 5.28 3.87 13.00
C LEU A 47 6.25 4.90 13.59
N ARG A 48 5.76 5.94 14.29
CA ARG A 48 6.64 6.87 15.02
C ARG A 48 7.36 6.14 16.16
N LYS A 49 6.64 5.29 16.88
CA LYS A 49 7.21 4.38 17.88
C LYS A 49 8.27 3.47 17.24
N GLU A 50 7.95 2.83 16.10
CA GLU A 50 8.86 1.97 15.34
C GLU A 50 10.14 2.71 14.90
N ARG A 51 10.03 3.96 14.45
CA ARG A 51 11.20 4.77 14.05
C ARG A 51 12.09 5.20 15.21
N LEU A 52 11.49 5.52 16.35
CA LEU A 52 12.26 5.81 17.56
C LEU A 52 13.05 4.58 18.01
N SER A 53 12.60 3.38 17.64
CA SER A 53 13.35 2.12 17.84
C SER A 53 14.29 1.73 16.70
N ILE A 54 14.20 2.31 15.50
CA ILE A 54 15.03 1.92 14.35
C ILE A 54 16.22 2.87 14.17
N ILE A 55 17.43 2.31 14.21
CA ILE A 55 18.64 2.98 13.74
C ILE A 55 18.77 2.71 12.23
N PRO A 56 18.60 3.72 11.35
CA PRO A 56 18.71 3.51 9.91
C PRO A 56 20.14 3.18 9.52
N SER A 57 20.32 2.16 8.68
CA SER A 57 21.63 1.81 8.12
C SER A 57 21.97 2.70 6.91
N LYS A 58 23.24 2.69 6.49
CA LYS A 58 23.68 3.33 5.23
C LYS A 58 23.24 2.56 3.97
N THR A 59 22.59 1.41 4.14
CA THR A 59 22.25 0.50 3.05
C THR A 59 20.79 0.67 2.67
N SER A 60 20.51 0.82 1.39
CA SER A 60 19.15 0.84 0.84
C SER A 60 18.80 -0.46 0.12
N CYS A 61 17.51 -0.78 0.12
CA CYS A 61 16.92 -1.79 -0.74
C CYS A 61 16.86 -1.27 -2.17
N HIS A 62 17.32 -2.07 -3.13
CA HIS A 62 17.36 -1.70 -4.54
C HIS A 62 16.01 -1.91 -5.25
N LEU A 63 15.03 -2.55 -4.61
CA LEU A 63 13.69 -2.75 -5.16
C LEU A 63 12.70 -1.65 -4.74
N CYS A 64 12.80 -1.15 -3.51
CA CYS A 64 11.88 -0.14 -2.99
C CYS A 64 12.55 1.19 -2.61
N ASP A 65 13.86 1.31 -2.81
CA ASP A 65 14.69 2.48 -2.50
C ASP A 65 14.66 2.92 -1.01
N GLN A 66 14.24 2.04 -0.11
CA GLN A 66 14.17 2.32 1.32
C GLN A 66 15.45 1.95 2.05
N PHE A 67 15.81 2.74 3.06
CA PHE A 67 16.88 2.40 3.98
C PHE A 67 16.50 1.19 4.83
N LEU A 68 17.43 0.24 4.94
CA LEU A 68 17.31 -0.93 5.80
C LEU A 68 17.57 -0.53 7.25
N ALA A 69 16.90 -1.19 8.19
CA ALA A 69 17.27 -1.08 9.60
C ALA A 69 18.69 -1.64 9.82
N TYR A 70 19.42 -1.13 10.81
CA TYR A 70 20.79 -1.61 11.12
C TYR A 70 20.85 -3.12 11.41
N GLU A 71 19.80 -3.65 12.04
CA GLU A 71 19.68 -5.07 12.41
C GLU A 71 19.13 -5.94 11.28
N GLU A 72 18.60 -5.34 10.20
CA GLU A 72 18.02 -6.08 9.08
C GLU A 72 19.12 -6.64 8.19
N VAL A 73 19.11 -7.96 7.96
CA VAL A 73 20.02 -8.63 7.03
C VAL A 73 19.36 -8.71 5.65
N PRO A 74 19.81 -7.92 4.65
CA PRO A 74 19.24 -7.98 3.32
C PRO A 74 19.66 -9.25 2.57
N THR A 75 18.81 -9.69 1.66
CA THR A 75 19.21 -10.65 0.63
C THR A 75 20.13 -9.96 -0.37
N LYS A 76 21.33 -10.51 -0.52
CA LYS A 76 22.37 -9.96 -1.41
C LYS A 76 22.48 -10.77 -2.69
N LEU A 77 22.32 -10.11 -3.84
CA LEU A 77 22.45 -10.68 -5.19
C LEU A 77 23.60 -10.04 -5.97
N GLY A 78 23.93 -10.61 -7.13
CA GLY A 78 25.04 -10.18 -7.97
C GLY A 78 26.36 -10.87 -7.62
N LYS A 79 27.27 -10.94 -8.62
CA LYS A 79 28.61 -11.53 -8.46
C LYS A 79 29.41 -10.92 -7.30
N LYS A 80 29.21 -9.63 -7.02
CA LYS A 80 29.85 -8.89 -5.92
C LYS A 80 28.97 -8.77 -4.66
N LYS A 81 27.79 -9.38 -4.63
CA LYS A 81 26.80 -9.25 -3.54
C LYS A 81 26.45 -7.79 -3.20
N SER A 82 26.45 -6.92 -4.22
CA SER A 82 26.20 -5.48 -4.06
C SER A 82 24.71 -5.13 -4.11
N PHE A 83 23.87 -6.00 -4.69
CA PHE A 83 22.45 -5.74 -4.83
C PHE A 83 21.70 -6.22 -3.59
N ASN A 84 21.13 -5.30 -2.82
CA ASN A 84 20.45 -5.57 -1.55
C ASN A 84 18.93 -5.50 -1.70
N ILE A 85 18.23 -6.51 -1.17
CA ILE A 85 16.76 -6.55 -1.11
C ILE A 85 16.31 -6.66 0.35
N CYS A 86 15.36 -5.82 0.77
CA CYS A 86 14.77 -5.87 2.12
C CYS A 86 13.80 -7.03 2.29
N SER A 87 13.59 -7.46 3.54
CA SER A 87 12.64 -8.51 3.90
C SER A 87 11.22 -8.18 3.43
N LYS A 88 10.80 -6.92 3.59
CA LYS A 88 9.46 -6.45 3.18
C LYS A 88 9.18 -6.66 1.68
N CYS A 89 10.18 -6.44 0.82
CA CYS A 89 10.03 -6.69 -0.61
C CYS A 89 9.93 -8.19 -0.91
N ILE A 90 10.71 -9.01 -0.23
CA ILE A 90 10.68 -10.47 -0.38
C ILE A 90 9.33 -11.02 0.06
N ASP A 91 8.83 -10.57 1.20
CA ASP A 91 7.52 -10.98 1.71
C ASP A 91 6.41 -10.57 0.73
N THR A 92 6.45 -9.34 0.23
CA THR A 92 5.51 -8.86 -0.80
C THR A 92 5.53 -9.71 -2.08
N ILE A 93 6.71 -10.12 -2.55
CA ILE A 93 6.86 -11.03 -3.70
C ILE A 93 6.26 -12.40 -3.37
N SER A 94 6.52 -12.91 -2.17
CA SER A 94 6.09 -14.25 -1.75
C SER A 94 4.57 -14.40 -1.64
N LEU A 95 3.85 -13.31 -1.38
CA LEU A 95 2.40 -13.24 -1.28
C LEU A 95 1.67 -13.28 -2.63
N VAL A 96 2.38 -13.20 -3.76
CA VAL A 96 1.76 -13.34 -5.08
C VAL A 96 1.58 -14.80 -5.43
N ARG A 97 0.33 -15.25 -5.62
CA ARG A 97 -0.06 -16.64 -5.89
C ARG A 97 -0.69 -16.81 -7.27
N GLY A 98 -0.60 -18.01 -7.83
CA GLY A 98 -1.42 -18.41 -8.97
C GLY A 98 -2.87 -18.69 -8.56
N THR A 99 -3.80 -18.61 -9.50
CA THR A 99 -5.24 -18.88 -9.28
C THR A 99 -5.52 -20.14 -8.46
N THR A 100 -4.92 -21.27 -8.85
CA THR A 100 -5.17 -22.56 -8.20
C THR A 100 -4.65 -22.62 -6.76
N GLU A 101 -3.50 -21.99 -6.50
CA GLU A 101 -2.94 -21.94 -5.15
C GLU A 101 -3.77 -21.00 -4.27
N PHE A 102 -4.17 -19.85 -4.80
CA PHE A 102 -5.00 -18.89 -4.08
C PHE A 102 -6.34 -19.49 -3.67
N GLU A 103 -7.05 -20.15 -4.60
CA GLU A 103 -8.32 -20.83 -4.29
C GLU A 103 -8.15 -21.93 -3.24
N MET A 104 -7.05 -22.70 -3.30
CA MET A 104 -6.78 -23.77 -2.35
C MET A 104 -6.44 -23.25 -0.94
N VAL A 105 -5.61 -22.21 -0.85
CA VAL A 105 -5.19 -21.62 0.44
C VAL A 105 -6.36 -20.98 1.19
N HIS A 106 -7.28 -20.36 0.44
CA HIS A 106 -8.42 -19.62 0.99
C HIS A 106 -9.73 -20.41 0.93
N GLU A 107 -9.66 -21.73 0.69
CA GLU A 107 -10.80 -22.65 0.67
C GLU A 107 -11.95 -22.21 -0.26
N LEU A 108 -11.61 -21.54 -1.37
CA LEU A 108 -12.58 -21.08 -2.37
C LEU A 108 -12.97 -22.22 -3.31
N GLN A 109 -14.21 -22.19 -3.80
CA GLN A 109 -14.65 -23.12 -4.83
C GLN A 109 -13.84 -22.92 -6.11
N LYS A 110 -13.52 -24.04 -6.77
CA LYS A 110 -12.73 -24.04 -8.01
C LYS A 110 -13.36 -23.14 -9.07
N ASN A 111 -12.53 -22.31 -9.72
CA ASN A 111 -12.91 -21.40 -10.80
C ASN A 111 -13.76 -20.17 -10.37
N THR A 112 -13.96 -19.97 -9.07
CA THR A 112 -14.64 -18.77 -8.54
C THR A 112 -13.84 -17.52 -8.84
N LEU A 113 -12.51 -17.59 -8.71
CA LEU A 113 -11.63 -16.44 -8.85
C LEU A 113 -11.62 -15.92 -10.29
N ASN A 114 -11.67 -16.80 -11.29
CA ASN A 114 -11.72 -16.38 -12.70
C ASN A 114 -13.03 -15.63 -13.04
N GLN A 115 -14.14 -16.02 -12.43
CA GLN A 115 -15.41 -15.31 -12.58
C GLN A 115 -15.35 -13.94 -11.92
N ASP A 116 -14.81 -13.88 -10.70
CA ASP A 116 -14.69 -12.62 -9.96
C ASP A 116 -13.71 -11.63 -10.63
N ILE A 117 -12.60 -12.11 -11.21
CA ILE A 117 -11.62 -11.30 -11.96
C ILE A 117 -12.24 -10.61 -13.17
N THR A 118 -13.14 -11.28 -13.88
CA THR A 118 -13.83 -10.70 -15.03
C THR A 118 -14.98 -9.77 -14.63
N GLY A 119 -15.42 -9.83 -13.37
CA GLY A 119 -16.45 -8.97 -12.79
C GLY A 119 -15.90 -7.98 -11.77
N ALA A 120 -16.18 -8.23 -10.48
CA ALA A 120 -15.97 -7.27 -9.39
C ALA A 120 -14.50 -6.96 -9.09
N LEU A 121 -13.56 -7.88 -9.36
CA LEU A 121 -12.14 -7.70 -9.08
C LEU A 121 -11.38 -6.99 -10.22
N HIS A 122 -12.06 -6.66 -11.32
CA HIS A 122 -11.45 -5.99 -12.47
C HIS A 122 -10.68 -4.70 -12.14
N PRO A 123 -11.13 -3.82 -11.22
CA PRO A 123 -10.39 -2.62 -10.83
C PRO A 123 -8.97 -2.91 -10.33
N LEU A 124 -8.78 -4.03 -9.62
CA LEU A 124 -7.50 -4.43 -9.01
C LEU A 124 -6.40 -4.76 -10.03
N ILE A 125 -6.78 -4.90 -11.31
CA ILE A 125 -5.83 -5.10 -12.42
C ILE A 125 -5.01 -3.83 -12.66
N LYS A 126 -5.60 -2.65 -12.52
CA LYS A 126 -4.92 -1.36 -12.73
C LYS A 126 -3.75 -1.16 -11.75
N ASP A 127 -3.90 -1.63 -10.51
CA ASP A 127 -2.90 -1.49 -9.45
C ASP A 127 -1.95 -2.69 -9.33
N HIS A 128 -2.01 -3.63 -10.28
CA HIS A 128 -1.15 -4.81 -10.35
C HIS A 128 -1.28 -5.77 -9.15
N LEU A 129 -2.36 -5.67 -8.38
CA LEU A 129 -2.72 -6.65 -7.36
C LEU A 129 -3.24 -7.95 -8.00
N ILE A 130 -3.84 -7.83 -9.19
CA ILE A 130 -4.17 -8.95 -10.08
C ILE A 130 -3.49 -8.71 -11.42
N ARG A 131 -2.87 -9.74 -11.98
CA ARG A 131 -2.19 -9.65 -13.28
C ARG A 131 -2.33 -10.94 -14.06
N GLN A 132 -2.59 -10.83 -15.35
CA GLN A 132 -2.55 -11.99 -16.25
C GLN A 132 -1.09 -12.31 -16.62
N SER A 133 -0.69 -13.57 -16.43
CA SER A 133 0.59 -14.13 -16.85
C SER A 133 0.33 -15.29 -17.81
N GLU A 134 0.38 -15.01 -19.11
CA GLU A 134 0.01 -15.94 -20.18
C GLU A 134 -1.36 -16.63 -19.96
N LYS A 135 -1.35 -17.86 -19.45
CA LYS A 135 -2.52 -18.72 -19.26
C LYS A 135 -3.05 -18.75 -17.82
N CYS A 136 -2.42 -18.06 -16.89
CA CYS A 136 -2.88 -17.99 -15.50
C CYS A 136 -2.98 -16.54 -15.03
N TRP A 137 -3.73 -16.35 -13.94
CA TRP A 137 -3.71 -15.10 -13.19
C TRP A 137 -2.76 -15.24 -12.01
N LEU A 138 -2.02 -14.17 -11.75
CA LEU A 138 -1.22 -13.94 -10.56
C LEU A 138 -1.99 -12.95 -9.67
N ILE A 139 -2.22 -13.33 -8.43
CA ILE A 139 -3.08 -12.63 -7.47
C ILE A 139 -2.28 -12.42 -6.20
N HIS A 140 -2.22 -11.18 -5.74
CA HIS A 140 -1.64 -10.86 -4.45
C HIS A 140 -2.59 -11.26 -3.32
N ASP A 141 -2.06 -11.86 -2.24
CA ASP A 141 -2.86 -12.43 -1.14
C ASP A 141 -3.85 -11.42 -0.51
N VAL A 142 -3.48 -10.13 -0.49
CA VAL A 142 -4.32 -9.03 0.03
C VAL A 142 -5.71 -8.96 -0.62
N VAL A 143 -5.88 -9.48 -1.83
CA VAL A 143 -7.18 -9.53 -2.51
C VAL A 143 -8.21 -10.31 -1.67
N TYR A 144 -7.76 -11.31 -0.91
CA TYR A 144 -8.61 -12.06 0.00
C TYR A 144 -9.22 -11.15 1.08
N ASP A 145 -8.37 -10.37 1.76
CA ASP A 145 -8.82 -9.45 2.81
C ASP A 145 -9.69 -8.32 2.26
N LEU A 146 -9.41 -7.86 1.04
CA LEU A 146 -10.13 -6.76 0.41
C LEU A 146 -11.53 -7.15 -0.06
N TYR A 147 -11.70 -8.36 -0.58
CA TYR A 147 -12.94 -8.76 -1.25
C TYR A 147 -13.63 -9.93 -0.57
N TYR A 148 -12.93 -11.04 -0.36
CA TYR A 148 -13.55 -12.28 0.12
C TYR A 148 -13.92 -12.19 1.61
N LYS A 149 -13.00 -11.70 2.45
CA LYS A 149 -13.25 -11.51 3.88
C LYS A 149 -14.36 -10.51 4.17
N LYS A 150 -14.58 -9.54 3.28
CA LYS A 150 -15.62 -8.50 3.39
C LYS A 150 -16.97 -8.93 2.77
N GLY A 151 -17.11 -10.17 2.33
CA GLY A 151 -18.39 -10.71 1.84
C GLY A 151 -18.61 -10.61 0.33
N ARG A 152 -17.56 -10.52 -0.49
CA ARG A 152 -17.61 -10.50 -1.97
C ARG A 152 -18.51 -9.38 -2.54
N THR A 153 -18.49 -8.20 -1.92
CA THR A 153 -19.22 -7.03 -2.40
C THR A 153 -18.31 -6.13 -3.24
N ARG A 154 -18.84 -5.67 -4.38
CA ARG A 154 -18.11 -4.75 -5.28
C ARG A 154 -17.90 -3.38 -4.65
N GLU A 155 -18.81 -2.96 -3.77
CA GLU A 155 -18.75 -1.69 -3.03
C GLU A 155 -17.45 -1.52 -2.25
N ALA A 156 -16.93 -2.60 -1.64
CA ALA A 156 -15.65 -2.57 -0.90
C ALA A 156 -14.42 -2.29 -1.77
N LEU A 157 -14.53 -2.50 -3.09
CA LEU A 157 -13.46 -2.30 -4.07
C LEU A 157 -13.64 -1.01 -4.89
N ASP A 158 -14.89 -0.63 -5.15
CA ASP A 158 -15.26 0.53 -5.96
C ASP A 158 -15.41 1.81 -5.12
N GLN A 159 -15.65 1.73 -3.79
CA GLN A 159 -15.73 2.91 -2.94
C GLN A 159 -14.38 3.20 -2.30
N SER A 160 -13.56 4.01 -2.97
CA SER A 160 -12.67 4.86 -2.18
C SER A 160 -13.60 5.79 -1.38
N TRP A 161 -13.44 5.86 -0.07
CA TRP A 161 -14.15 6.81 0.78
C TRP A 161 -14.06 8.27 0.25
N ILE A 162 -13.10 8.56 -0.62
CA ILE A 162 -12.98 9.81 -1.39
C ILE A 162 -14.18 9.98 -2.32
N GLU A 163 -14.56 8.95 -3.10
CA GLU A 163 -15.75 8.99 -3.95
C GLU A 163 -17.04 9.13 -3.13
N ASP A 164 -17.10 8.55 -1.92
CA ASP A 164 -18.24 8.74 -1.03
C ASP A 164 -18.32 10.19 -0.53
N ILE A 165 -17.17 10.80 -0.18
CA ILE A 165 -17.09 12.23 0.11
C ILE A 165 -17.53 13.06 -1.09
N GLU A 166 -17.11 12.73 -2.30
CA GLU A 166 -17.50 13.43 -3.53
C GLU A 166 -19.00 13.31 -3.82
N LYS A 167 -19.57 12.11 -3.70
CA LYS A 167 -21.02 11.88 -3.85
C LYS A 167 -21.81 12.65 -2.80
N ARG A 168 -21.38 12.62 -1.54
CA ARG A 168 -22.04 13.34 -0.46
C ARG A 168 -21.96 14.86 -0.65
N LEU A 169 -20.82 15.35 -1.11
CA LEU A 169 -20.62 16.75 -1.46
C LEU A 169 -21.49 17.17 -2.64
N ALA A 170 -21.63 16.33 -3.67
CA ALA A 170 -22.54 16.57 -4.78
C ALA A 170 -24.00 16.61 -4.33
N LEU A 171 -24.42 15.67 -3.46
CA LEU A 171 -25.75 15.63 -2.88
C LEU A 171 -26.05 16.89 -2.03
N LEU A 172 -25.13 17.28 -1.15
CA LEU A 172 -25.27 18.48 -0.32
C LEU A 172 -25.36 19.76 -1.18
N LYS A 173 -24.56 19.85 -2.25
CA LYS A 173 -24.65 20.96 -3.21
C LYS A 173 -26.00 21.00 -3.91
N GLN A 174 -26.54 19.85 -4.33
CA GLN A 174 -27.88 19.78 -4.92
C GLN A 174 -28.97 20.17 -3.92
N GLN A 175 -28.90 19.67 -2.68
CA GLN A 175 -29.83 20.03 -1.61
C GLN A 175 -29.80 21.53 -1.32
N LEU A 176 -28.62 22.14 -1.31
CA LEU A 176 -28.46 23.58 -1.10
C LEU A 176 -29.10 24.41 -2.23
N VAL A 177 -29.01 23.96 -3.49
CA VAL A 177 -29.71 24.60 -4.62
C VAL A 177 -31.23 24.51 -4.45
N ILE A 178 -31.75 23.31 -4.14
CA ILE A 178 -33.18 23.11 -3.91
C ILE A 178 -33.67 23.96 -2.73
N MET A 179 -32.89 24.04 -1.66
CA MET A 179 -33.20 24.88 -0.51
C MET A 179 -33.21 26.36 -0.85
N ALA A 180 -32.25 26.84 -1.65
CA ALA A 180 -32.25 28.23 -2.10
C ALA A 180 -33.55 28.57 -2.87
N ASP A 181 -34.05 27.66 -3.69
CA ASP A 181 -35.34 27.80 -4.40
C ASP A 181 -36.55 27.77 -3.44
N LEU A 182 -36.47 27.00 -2.35
CA LEU A 182 -37.53 26.84 -1.35
C LEU A 182 -37.52 27.92 -0.25
N ASN A 183 -36.39 28.59 0.00
CA ASN A 183 -36.24 29.69 0.98
C ASN A 183 -37.19 30.86 0.68
N TYR A 184 -37.60 31.03 -0.58
CA TYR A 184 -38.62 32.00 -0.97
C TYR A 184 -40.02 31.65 -0.43
N LYS A 185 -40.27 30.37 -0.08
CA LYS A 185 -41.58 29.84 0.33
C LYS A 185 -41.67 29.45 1.81
N LEU A 186 -40.54 29.15 2.48
CA LEU A 186 -40.49 28.70 3.88
C LEU A 186 -39.33 29.40 4.61
N PRO A 187 -39.59 30.39 5.48
CA PRO A 187 -38.54 31.20 6.12
C PRO A 187 -37.68 30.48 7.16
N ASP A 188 -38.06 29.31 7.67
CA ASP A 188 -37.32 28.59 8.73
C ASP A 188 -36.15 27.72 8.25
N SER A 189 -35.85 27.75 6.95
CA SER A 189 -34.80 26.94 6.31
C SER A 189 -33.38 27.50 6.46
N TYR A 190 -33.19 28.71 7.00
CA TYR A 190 -31.86 29.34 7.14
C TYR A 190 -30.88 28.54 8.01
N MET A 191 -31.36 27.86 9.05
CA MET A 191 -30.52 27.01 9.91
C MET A 191 -29.99 25.78 9.16
N GLN A 192 -30.83 25.18 8.31
CA GLN A 192 -30.44 24.04 7.48
C GLN A 192 -29.46 24.47 6.37
N ASP A 193 -29.64 25.67 5.79
CA ASP A 193 -28.72 26.23 4.78
C ASP A 193 -27.32 26.47 5.37
N TYR A 194 -27.23 27.03 6.58
CA TYR A 194 -25.95 27.22 7.26
C TYR A 194 -25.25 25.88 7.59
N SER A 195 -26.03 24.88 8.06
CA SER A 195 -25.53 23.53 8.32
C SER A 195 -24.97 22.86 7.05
N HIS A 196 -25.71 22.92 5.94
CA HIS A 196 -25.25 22.36 4.66
C HIS A 196 -24.01 23.09 4.13
N LYS A 197 -23.93 24.42 4.23
CA LYS A 197 -22.74 25.21 3.84
C LYS A 197 -21.51 24.83 4.66
N ALA A 198 -21.68 24.64 5.97
CA ALA A 198 -20.59 24.21 6.85
C ALA A 198 -20.09 22.79 6.48
N GLN A 199 -21.01 21.85 6.22
CA GLN A 199 -20.67 20.49 5.78
C GLN A 199 -19.97 20.48 4.42
N ILE A 200 -20.44 21.28 3.45
CA ILE A 200 -19.79 21.41 2.13
C ILE A 200 -18.35 21.90 2.30
N LYS A 201 -18.15 22.97 3.07
CA LYS A 201 -16.81 23.54 3.30
C LYS A 201 -15.86 22.56 3.99
N ASP A 202 -16.37 21.76 4.93
CA ASP A 202 -15.58 20.71 5.59
C ASP A 202 -15.19 19.59 4.61
N LEU A 203 -16.14 19.08 3.81
CA LEU A 203 -15.88 18.06 2.79
C LEU A 203 -14.94 18.56 1.68
N GLU A 204 -15.10 19.81 1.24
CA GLU A 204 -14.18 20.47 0.30
C GLU A 204 -12.78 20.57 0.89
N GLY A 205 -12.64 21.02 2.14
CA GLY A 205 -11.35 21.07 2.82
C GLY A 205 -10.72 19.69 3.08
N LYS A 206 -11.53 18.62 3.19
CA LYS A 206 -11.04 17.24 3.22
C LYS A 206 -10.51 16.83 1.84
N LEU A 207 -11.26 17.07 0.76
CA LEU A 207 -10.83 16.80 -0.62
C LEU A 207 -9.58 17.59 -1.02
N GLU A 208 -9.49 18.88 -0.68
CA GLU A 208 -8.30 19.69 -0.95
C GLU A 208 -7.06 19.16 -0.22
N ARG A 209 -7.21 18.64 1.02
CA ARG A 209 -6.11 18.01 1.74
C ARG A 209 -5.64 16.70 1.09
N ILE A 210 -6.56 15.97 0.47
CA ILE A 210 -6.30 14.74 -0.28
C ILE A 210 -5.59 15.07 -1.61
N ASP A 211 -6.16 16.01 -2.37
CA ASP A 211 -5.70 16.41 -3.70
C ASP A 211 -4.38 17.18 -3.65
N GLY A 212 -4.19 17.99 -2.61
CA GLY A 212 -2.93 18.70 -2.34
C GLY A 212 -1.83 17.83 -1.74
N GLY A 213 -2.07 16.53 -1.50
CA GLY A 213 -1.09 15.61 -0.89
C GLY A 213 -0.69 15.98 0.55
N LEU A 214 -1.53 16.76 1.24
CA LEU A 214 -1.28 17.26 2.59
C LEU A 214 -1.53 16.19 3.66
N LEU A 215 -2.32 15.16 3.35
CA LEU A 215 -2.44 13.97 4.19
C LEU A 215 -1.36 12.96 3.81
N PRO A 216 -0.51 12.55 4.75
CA PRO A 216 0.61 11.71 4.40
C PRO A 216 0.10 10.26 4.45
N TYR A 217 -0.12 9.66 3.27
CA TYR A 217 -0.57 8.28 3.16
C TYR A 217 0.61 7.32 3.27
N ARG A 218 0.39 6.17 3.90
CA ARG A 218 1.42 5.16 4.13
C ARG A 218 1.09 3.92 3.34
N CYS A 219 2.03 3.47 2.52
CA CYS A 219 1.90 2.20 1.84
C CYS A 219 1.71 1.06 2.85
N SER A 220 0.65 0.28 2.70
CA SER A 220 0.33 -0.88 3.54
C SER A 220 1.39 -1.98 3.48
N HIS A 221 2.22 -2.01 2.41
CA HIS A 221 3.29 -3.00 2.25
C HIS A 221 4.60 -2.62 2.93
N CYS A 222 5.08 -1.41 2.65
CA CYS A 222 6.43 -1.02 3.02
C CYS A 222 6.46 0.06 4.11
N GLY A 223 5.31 0.62 4.50
CA GLY A 223 5.22 1.68 5.50
C GLY A 223 5.85 3.01 5.05
N SER A 224 6.26 3.14 3.79
CA SER A 224 6.75 4.43 3.27
C SER A 224 5.62 5.41 3.03
N TRP A 225 5.97 6.69 3.15
CA TRP A 225 5.08 7.75 2.71
C TRP A 225 4.87 7.63 1.20
N ILE A 226 3.62 7.63 0.78
CA ILE A 226 3.21 7.83 -0.60
C ILE A 226 3.44 9.31 -0.88
N LYS A 227 4.53 9.59 -1.60
CA LYS A 227 4.91 10.94 -2.04
C LYS A 227 4.57 11.19 -3.51
N GLU A 228 3.83 10.26 -4.11
CA GLU A 228 3.45 10.32 -5.52
C GLU A 228 2.41 11.42 -5.72
N ALA A 229 2.53 12.16 -6.83
CA ALA A 229 1.56 13.20 -7.18
C ALA A 229 0.23 12.55 -7.61
N GLY A 230 -0.88 13.11 -7.14
CA GLY A 230 -2.24 12.63 -7.42
C GLY A 230 -2.86 11.83 -6.28
N ARG A 231 -4.13 11.46 -6.46
CA ARG A 231 -4.89 10.72 -5.44
C ARG A 231 -4.31 9.30 -5.27
N PRO A 232 -3.95 8.87 -4.04
CA PRO A 232 -3.63 7.47 -3.80
C PRO A 232 -4.82 6.59 -4.14
N THR A 233 -4.58 5.40 -4.68
CA THR A 233 -5.65 4.40 -4.82
C THR A 233 -5.95 3.80 -3.46
N PHE A 234 -7.22 3.83 -3.05
CA PHE A 234 -7.71 3.19 -1.83
C PHE A 234 -8.59 1.99 -2.20
N TYR A 235 -8.32 0.86 -1.56
CA TYR A 235 -9.21 -0.29 -1.54
C TYR A 235 -9.66 -0.49 -0.09
N GLY A 236 -10.77 0.16 0.29
CA GLY A 236 -11.07 0.41 1.69
C GLY A 236 -9.97 1.22 2.37
N THR A 237 -9.23 0.60 3.30
CA THR A 237 -8.16 1.24 4.08
C THR A 237 -6.74 0.86 3.61
N TYR A 238 -6.67 0.02 2.58
CA TYR A 238 -5.42 -0.43 1.99
C TYR A 238 -4.92 0.57 0.94
N THR A 239 -3.63 0.88 1.00
CA THR A 239 -2.95 1.73 0.01
C THR A 239 -1.62 1.13 -0.39
N ILE A 240 -1.18 1.38 -1.62
CA ILE A 240 0.09 0.86 -2.13
C ILE A 240 0.86 1.95 -2.88
N CYS A 241 2.13 2.15 -2.53
CA CYS A 241 3.01 3.09 -3.21
C CYS A 241 3.52 2.54 -4.54
N MET A 242 3.92 3.43 -5.44
CA MET A 242 4.46 3.09 -6.76
C MET A 242 5.68 2.15 -6.70
N PRO A 243 6.65 2.31 -5.78
CA PRO A 243 7.73 1.32 -5.63
C PRO A 243 7.20 -0.11 -5.37
N CYS A 244 6.24 -0.28 -4.46
CA CYS A 244 5.64 -1.58 -4.20
C CYS A 244 4.85 -2.11 -5.41
N LYS A 245 4.14 -1.24 -6.14
CA LYS A 245 3.49 -1.63 -7.41
C LYS A 245 4.50 -2.12 -8.44
N LYS A 246 5.70 -1.50 -8.53
CA LYS A 246 6.78 -1.95 -9.42
C LYS A 246 7.31 -3.33 -9.02
N VAL A 247 7.53 -3.56 -7.72
CA VAL A 247 7.94 -4.89 -7.21
C VAL A 247 6.92 -5.97 -7.57
N LEU A 248 5.63 -5.70 -7.36
CA LEU A 248 4.58 -6.66 -7.74
C LEU A 248 4.53 -6.91 -9.25
N ARG A 249 4.72 -5.87 -10.06
CA ARG A 249 4.79 -5.99 -11.53
C ARG A 249 5.96 -6.85 -12.00
N GLY A 250 7.03 -6.93 -11.22
CA GLY A 250 8.20 -7.78 -11.51
C GLY A 250 7.94 -9.27 -11.31
N VAL A 251 6.84 -9.68 -10.66
CA VAL A 251 6.51 -11.09 -10.44
C VAL A 251 5.86 -11.70 -11.68
N MET A 252 6.42 -12.80 -12.19
CA MET A 252 6.00 -13.45 -13.43
C MET A 252 6.16 -14.97 -13.39
N THR A 253 5.53 -15.66 -14.33
CA THR A 253 5.75 -17.10 -14.53
C THR A 253 6.99 -17.36 -15.38
N ILE A 254 7.54 -18.58 -15.31
CA ILE A 254 8.68 -18.99 -16.14
C ILE A 254 8.46 -18.73 -17.65
N PRO A 255 7.34 -19.17 -18.27
CA PRO A 255 7.13 -18.95 -19.69
C PRO A 255 7.13 -17.47 -20.08
N GLU A 256 6.49 -16.64 -19.25
CA GLU A 256 6.48 -15.19 -19.44
C GLU A 256 7.89 -14.61 -19.32
N ALA A 257 8.67 -15.04 -18.33
CA ALA A 257 10.06 -14.61 -18.15
C ALA A 257 10.93 -14.99 -19.35
N GLU A 258 10.83 -16.22 -19.83
CA GLU A 258 11.58 -16.69 -21.00
C GLU A 258 11.23 -15.87 -22.24
N LYS A 259 9.94 -15.56 -22.44
CA LYS A 259 9.49 -14.71 -23.55
C LYS A 259 9.95 -13.25 -23.39
N LYS A 260 9.85 -12.67 -22.19
CA LYS A 260 10.20 -11.27 -21.90
C LYS A 260 11.70 -11.00 -22.09
N TYR A 261 12.55 -11.97 -21.77
CA TYR A 261 14.02 -11.82 -21.78
C TYR A 261 14.71 -12.54 -22.94
N ASP A 262 13.93 -13.01 -23.92
CA ASP A 262 14.41 -13.73 -25.11
C ASP A 262 15.31 -14.93 -24.75
N LEU A 263 14.82 -15.75 -23.82
CA LEU A 263 15.44 -17.01 -23.44
C LEU A 263 14.75 -18.16 -24.17
N ARG A 264 15.53 -19.18 -24.54
CA ARG A 264 14.97 -20.40 -25.13
C ARG A 264 13.98 -21.05 -24.17
N SER A 265 12.82 -21.47 -24.67
CA SER A 265 11.78 -22.10 -23.86
C SER A 265 12.30 -23.32 -23.07
N GLY A 266 11.92 -23.40 -21.79
CA GLY A 266 12.34 -24.45 -20.86
C GLY A 266 13.78 -24.33 -20.37
N THR A 267 14.47 -23.20 -20.58
CA THR A 267 15.82 -22.96 -20.04
C THR A 267 15.78 -22.81 -18.53
N ILE A 268 14.88 -21.97 -18.01
CA ILE A 268 14.80 -21.71 -16.56
C ILE A 268 14.39 -23.00 -15.86
N ARG A 269 13.37 -23.72 -16.37
CA ARG A 269 12.91 -24.98 -15.79
C ARG A 269 14.03 -26.04 -15.74
N ARG A 270 14.87 -26.14 -16.78
CA ARG A 270 16.03 -27.04 -16.77
C ARG A 270 17.05 -26.66 -15.71
N ASP A 271 17.32 -25.37 -15.53
CA ASP A 271 18.27 -24.91 -14.51
C ASP A 271 17.73 -25.10 -13.08
N ILE A 272 16.41 -25.00 -12.85
CA ILE A 272 15.77 -25.42 -11.60
C ILE A 272 16.05 -26.90 -11.33
N THR A 273 15.75 -27.78 -12.28
CA THR A 273 15.98 -29.23 -12.09
C THR A 273 17.45 -29.60 -11.87
N ARG A 274 18.37 -28.76 -12.32
CA ARG A 274 19.82 -28.91 -12.13
C ARG A 274 20.33 -28.30 -10.81
N GLY A 275 19.44 -27.73 -9.98
CA GLY A 275 19.80 -27.11 -8.72
C GLY A 275 20.56 -25.79 -8.85
N LYS A 276 20.58 -25.15 -10.03
CA LYS A 276 21.35 -23.92 -10.26
C LYS A 276 20.69 -22.66 -9.70
N LEU A 277 19.42 -22.77 -9.29
CA LEU A 277 18.58 -21.66 -8.83
C LEU A 277 18.14 -21.81 -7.37
N THR A 278 18.69 -22.79 -6.63
CA THR A 278 18.34 -23.06 -5.23
C THR A 278 18.53 -21.85 -4.32
N CYS A 279 19.59 -21.06 -4.54
CA CYS A 279 19.81 -19.82 -3.78
C CYS A 279 18.67 -18.80 -3.92
N TYR A 280 17.94 -18.78 -5.04
CA TYR A 280 16.78 -17.90 -5.22
C TYR A 280 15.50 -18.50 -4.62
N GLU A 281 15.43 -19.83 -4.50
CA GLU A 281 14.35 -20.52 -3.79
C GLU A 281 14.44 -20.26 -2.29
N ASP A 282 15.64 -20.39 -1.71
CA ASP A 282 15.91 -20.09 -0.30
C ASP A 282 15.62 -18.61 0.03
N ALA A 283 15.90 -17.71 -0.92
CA ALA A 283 15.59 -16.28 -0.82
C ALA A 283 14.11 -15.94 -1.07
N LYS A 284 13.24 -16.93 -1.34
CA LYS A 284 11.82 -16.76 -1.71
C LYS A 284 11.57 -15.91 -2.96
N LEU A 285 12.58 -15.72 -3.82
CA LEU A 285 12.47 -14.99 -5.09
C LEU A 285 12.02 -15.89 -6.25
N LEU A 286 12.14 -17.21 -6.06
CA LEU A 286 11.65 -18.26 -6.94
C LEU A 286 10.86 -19.25 -6.10
N ARG A 287 9.63 -19.59 -6.51
CA ARG A 287 8.83 -20.58 -5.80
C ARG A 287 7.86 -21.31 -6.73
N ARG A 288 7.39 -22.46 -6.26
CA ARG A 288 6.31 -23.22 -6.91
C ARG A 288 4.96 -22.80 -6.33
N SER A 289 4.00 -22.55 -7.21
CA SER A 289 2.61 -22.20 -6.91
C SER A 289 1.72 -23.23 -7.62
N GLY A 290 1.29 -24.27 -6.90
CA GLY A 290 0.60 -25.41 -7.52
C GLY A 290 1.45 -26.09 -8.61
N SER A 291 0.96 -26.05 -9.86
CA SER A 291 1.66 -26.62 -11.03
C SER A 291 2.58 -25.64 -11.75
N ILE A 292 2.54 -24.35 -11.40
CA ILE A 292 3.33 -23.29 -12.04
C ILE A 292 4.50 -22.86 -11.17
N TRP A 293 5.52 -22.32 -11.81
CA TRP A 293 6.66 -21.69 -11.14
C TRP A 293 6.56 -20.18 -11.31
N ILE A 294 6.71 -19.47 -10.20
CA ILE A 294 6.64 -18.02 -10.12
C ILE A 294 8.02 -17.52 -9.69
N LEU A 295 8.50 -16.46 -10.35
CA LEU A 295 9.76 -15.82 -10.03
C LEU A 295 9.64 -14.30 -10.15
N HIS A 296 10.47 -13.57 -9.42
CA HIS A 296 10.64 -12.15 -9.63
C HIS A 296 11.68 -11.88 -10.75
N GLU A 297 11.46 -10.84 -11.55
CA GLU A 297 12.29 -10.50 -12.72
C GLU A 297 13.78 -10.37 -12.41
N ILE A 298 14.10 -10.01 -11.17
CA ILE A 298 15.47 -9.89 -10.68
C ILE A 298 16.27 -11.19 -10.74
N VAL A 299 15.61 -12.34 -10.60
CA VAL A 299 16.26 -13.66 -10.72
C VAL A 299 16.78 -13.84 -12.14
N VAL A 300 16.01 -13.38 -13.12
CA VAL A 300 16.40 -13.47 -14.54
C VAL A 300 17.54 -12.50 -14.84
N GLN A 301 17.46 -11.28 -14.32
CA GLN A 301 18.49 -10.27 -14.48
C GLN A 301 19.82 -10.68 -13.86
N ASP A 302 19.81 -11.28 -12.66
CA ASP A 302 21.02 -11.73 -11.98
C ASP A 302 21.66 -12.96 -12.65
N LYS A 303 20.84 -13.91 -13.11
CA LYS A 303 21.36 -15.19 -13.62
C LYS A 303 21.67 -15.20 -15.11
N TYR A 304 20.81 -14.60 -15.92
CA TYR A 304 20.82 -14.75 -17.38
C TYR A 304 21.17 -13.46 -18.12
N LYS A 305 21.13 -12.31 -17.43
CA LYS A 305 21.50 -11.00 -17.97
C LYS A 305 22.47 -10.33 -16.99
N GLU A 306 22.56 -9.01 -17.03
CA GLU A 306 23.27 -8.21 -16.04
C GLU A 306 22.27 -7.46 -15.18
N LEU A 307 22.51 -7.43 -13.87
CA LEU A 307 21.73 -6.59 -12.95
C LEU A 307 21.96 -5.12 -13.33
N PRO A 308 20.91 -4.28 -13.27
CA PRO A 308 21.09 -2.85 -13.46
C PRO A 308 22.14 -2.32 -12.48
N GLU A 309 23.17 -1.63 -12.99
CA GLU A 309 24.08 -0.88 -12.14
C GLU A 309 23.28 0.24 -11.50
N HIS A 310 22.92 0.08 -10.22
CA HIS A 310 22.45 1.21 -9.45
C HIS A 310 23.63 2.15 -9.26
N THR A 311 23.54 3.35 -9.85
CA THR A 311 24.23 4.51 -9.30
C THR A 311 23.65 4.70 -7.91
N SER A 312 24.24 4.04 -6.93
CA SER A 312 24.12 4.46 -5.55
C SER A 312 24.62 5.89 -5.54
N THR A 313 23.68 6.85 -5.55
CA THR A 313 23.93 8.08 -4.82
C THR A 313 24.16 7.62 -3.39
N THR A 314 25.41 7.33 -3.07
CA THR A 314 25.98 7.73 -1.79
C THR A 314 25.66 9.21 -1.68
N SER A 315 24.45 9.51 -1.19
CA SER A 315 24.22 10.70 -0.41
C SER A 315 25.20 10.56 0.75
N GLY A 316 26.45 10.98 0.53
CA GLY A 316 27.28 11.47 1.61
C GLY A 316 26.36 12.38 2.40
N TYR A 317 26.23 12.12 3.70
CA TYR A 317 25.38 12.89 4.60
C TYR A 317 25.42 14.34 4.11
N ALA A 318 24.31 14.84 3.57
CA ALA A 318 24.16 16.28 3.52
C ALA A 318 24.25 16.67 4.98
N GLU A 319 25.40 17.22 5.37
CA GLU A 319 25.60 17.76 6.71
C GLU A 319 24.33 18.55 7.03
N ILE A 320 23.68 18.20 8.15
CA ILE A 320 22.44 18.87 8.53
C ILE A 320 22.77 20.37 8.50
N PRO A 321 22.12 21.16 7.62
CA PRO A 321 22.46 22.56 7.47
C PRO A 321 22.50 23.22 8.85
N ASN A 322 23.57 23.96 9.15
CA ASN A 322 23.77 24.52 10.49
C ASN A 322 22.56 25.34 10.98
N ASP A 323 21.81 25.97 10.07
CA ASP A 323 20.54 26.66 10.38
C ASP A 323 19.48 25.73 11.02
N LEU A 324 19.34 24.48 10.55
CA LEU A 324 18.42 23.50 11.16
C LEU A 324 18.91 23.03 12.54
N LEU A 325 20.22 22.92 12.74
CA LEU A 325 20.81 22.60 14.05
C LEU A 325 20.63 23.75 15.04
N GLU A 326 20.80 25.00 14.59
CA GLU A 326 20.57 26.20 15.40
C GLU A 326 19.09 26.37 15.73
N ARG A 327 18.18 26.16 14.78
CA ARG A 327 16.72 26.20 15.03
C ARG A 327 16.30 25.15 16.04
N SER A 328 16.74 23.90 15.88
CA SER A 328 16.41 22.83 16.83
C SER A 328 16.97 23.10 18.23
N ARG A 329 18.21 23.61 18.34
CA ARG A 329 18.79 24.08 19.61
C ARG A 329 18.00 25.23 20.22
N SER A 330 17.55 26.20 19.42
CA SER A 330 16.76 27.33 19.90
C SER A 330 15.40 26.92 20.47
N VAL A 331 14.75 25.91 19.88
CA VAL A 331 13.50 25.35 20.39
C VAL A 331 13.74 24.58 21.70
N PHE A 332 14.81 23.79 21.75
CA PHE A 332 15.15 23.02 22.95
C PHE A 332 15.55 23.90 24.14
N ASN A 333 16.24 25.02 23.88
CA ASN A 333 16.64 25.98 24.92
C ASN A 333 15.49 26.89 25.38
N ARG A 334 14.36 26.94 24.67
CA ARG A 334 13.15 27.64 25.13
C ARG A 334 12.28 26.80 26.07
N LEU A 335 12.60 25.51 26.22
CA LEU A 335 11.91 24.55 27.10
C LEU A 335 12.66 24.32 28.43
N LYS A 336 13.76 25.04 28.65
CA LYS A 336 14.35 25.29 29.98
C LYS A 336 14.00 26.70 30.39
#